data_AF-A0A093C6A2-F1
#
_entry.id   AF-A0A093C6A2-F1
#
_cell.length_a   1.000
_cell.length_b   1.000
_cell.length_c   1.000
_cell.angle_alpha   90.00
_cell.angle_beta   90.00
_cell.angle_gamma   90.00
#
_symmetry.space_group_name_H-M   'P 1'
#
loop_
_entity.id
_entity.type
_entity.pdbx_description
1 polymer ?
#
loop_
_entity_poly.entity_id
_entity_poly.type
_entity_poly.pdbx_seq_one_letter_code
_entity_poly.pdbx_strand_id
1 'polypeptide(L)'
;SLDIASISSISESDMDYTATIYLRQRWTDPRLVFHGNKSFTLDARLVELLWVPDTYIVESKRSFLHDVTVGNRLIRLFSNGTILYALR
;
A
#
# COMPACT_ATOMS: atom_id res chain seq x y z
N SER A 1 0.90 8.00 3.96
CA SER A 1 0.21 8.06 5.26
C SER A 1 0.02 6.66 5.80
N LEU A 2 -0.05 6.54 7.11
CA LEU A 2 -0.21 5.29 7.83
C LEU A 2 -1.34 5.50 8.84
N ASP A 3 -2.37 4.66 8.80
CA ASP A 3 -3.47 4.68 9.78
C ASP A 3 -3.54 3.33 10.49
N ILE A 4 -3.71 3.36 11.81
CA ILE A 4 -3.86 2.15 12.62
C ILE A 4 -5.35 1.84 12.73
N ALA A 5 -5.75 0.67 12.23
CA ALA A 5 -7.12 0.18 12.36
C ALA A 5 -7.37 -0.45 13.73
N SER A 6 -6.39 -1.21 14.22
CA SER A 6 -6.47 -1.89 15.52
C SER A 6 -5.09 -2.29 16.01
N ILE A 7 -4.94 -2.37 17.33
CA ILE A 7 -3.84 -3.03 18.02
C ILE A 7 -4.44 -4.14 18.86
N SER A 8 -3.91 -5.36 18.76
CA SER A 8 -4.43 -6.55 19.43
C SER A 8 -3.30 -7.49 19.82
N SER A 9 -3.64 -8.56 20.55
CA SER A 9 -2.72 -9.67 20.88
C SER A 9 -1.39 -9.20 21.46
N ILE A 10 -1.45 -8.41 22.53
CA ILE A 10 -0.27 -7.92 23.24
C ILE A 10 0.29 -9.06 24.09
N SER A 11 1.54 -9.45 23.87
CA SER A 11 2.28 -10.42 24.68
C SER A 11 3.34 -9.68 25.52
N GLU A 12 3.16 -9.68 26.84
CA GLU A 12 4.17 -9.13 27.76
C GLU A 12 5.40 -10.04 27.86
N SER A 13 5.21 -11.35 27.78
CA SER A 13 6.30 -12.34 27.85
C SER A 13 7.21 -12.27 26.62
N ASP A 14 6.63 -12.13 25.43
CA ASP A 14 7.38 -12.05 24.17
C ASP A 14 7.72 -10.62 23.76
N MET A 15 7.22 -9.63 24.50
CA MET A 15 7.32 -8.20 24.22
C MET A 15 6.88 -7.85 22.79
N ASP A 16 5.70 -8.32 22.36
CA ASP A 16 5.15 -7.99 21.04
C ASP A 16 3.64 -7.71 21.04
N TYR A 17 3.18 -7.23 19.89
CA TYR A 17 1.78 -6.95 19.62
C TYR A 17 1.47 -7.18 18.13
N THR A 18 0.20 -7.35 17.82
CA THR A 18 -0.31 -7.37 16.45
C THR A 18 -0.99 -6.04 16.15
N ALA A 19 -0.72 -5.46 14.98
CA ALA A 19 -1.41 -4.26 14.51
C ALA A 19 -1.93 -4.44 13.10
N THR A 20 -3.16 -3.96 12.86
CA THR A 20 -3.77 -3.86 11.53
C THR A 20 -3.62 -2.42 11.07
N ILE A 21 -2.99 -2.22 9.92
CA ILE A 21 -2.56 -0.91 9.44
C ILE A 21 -3.04 -0.70 8.01
N TYR A 22 -3.62 0.45 7.72
CA TYR A 22 -3.83 0.93 6.36
C TYR A 22 -2.64 1.77 5.93
N LEU A 23 -1.91 1.32 4.91
CA LEU A 23 -0.75 2.02 4.37
C LEU A 23 -1.12 2.66 3.04
N ARG A 24 -0.97 3.99 2.93
CA ARG A 24 -1.10 4.71 1.66
C ARG A 24 0.21 5.37 1.29
N GLN A 25 0.68 5.11 0.09
CA GLN A 25 1.91 5.67 -0.46
C GLN A 25 1.58 6.55 -1.65
N ARG A 26 2.37 7.61 -1.81
CA ARG A 26 2.24 8.53 -2.94
C ARG A 26 3.62 8.85 -3.44
N TRP A 27 3.85 8.61 -4.72
CA TRP A 27 5.07 8.98 -5.42
C TRP A 27 4.72 9.56 -6.79
N THR A 28 5.70 10.19 -7.43
CA THR A 28 5.55 10.69 -8.81
C THR A 28 6.53 9.93 -9.69
N ASP A 29 6.01 9.34 -10.77
CA ASP A 29 6.79 8.67 -11.79
C ASP A 29 6.64 9.40 -13.14
N PRO A 30 7.68 10.13 -13.59
CA PRO A 30 7.63 10.87 -14.85
C PRO A 30 7.35 9.99 -16.09
N ARG A 31 7.62 8.68 -16.02
CA ARG A 31 7.39 7.74 -17.12
C ARG A 31 5.90 7.49 -17.38
N LEU A 32 5.04 7.84 -16.42
CA LEU A 32 3.60 7.57 -16.44
C LEU A 32 2.76 8.84 -16.63
N VAL A 33 3.39 9.94 -17.06
CA VAL A 33 2.69 11.17 -17.45
C VAL A 33 1.89 10.91 -18.73
N PHE A 34 0.64 11.37 -18.77
CA PHE A 34 -0.22 11.26 -19.94
C PHE A 34 -1.08 12.51 -20.13
N HIS A 35 -1.52 12.74 -21.37
CA HIS A 35 -2.38 13.89 -21.70
C HIS A 35 -3.80 13.69 -21.19
N GLY A 36 -4.34 14.70 -20.50
CA GLY A 36 -5.69 14.73 -19.97
C GLY A 36 -5.75 15.25 -18.54
N ASN A 37 -6.96 15.45 -18.03
CA ASN A 37 -7.18 15.97 -16.67
C ASN A 37 -7.88 14.95 -15.75
N LYS A 38 -7.99 13.70 -16.19
CA LYS A 38 -8.65 12.61 -15.46
C LYS A 38 -7.60 11.69 -14.84
N SER A 39 -7.92 11.16 -13.68
CA SER A 39 -7.16 10.08 -13.04
C SER A 39 -7.76 8.72 -13.38
N PHE A 40 -6.94 7.68 -13.46
CA PHE A 40 -7.37 6.30 -13.68
C PHE A 40 -7.17 5.46 -12.42
N THR A 41 -8.17 4.66 -12.06
CA THR A 41 -7.98 3.57 -11.11
C THR A 41 -7.48 2.37 -11.90
N LEU A 42 -6.33 1.82 -11.53
CA LEU A 42 -5.73 0.68 -12.21
C LEU A 42 -6.17 -0.61 -11.52
N ASP A 43 -6.36 -1.65 -12.34
CA ASP A 43 -6.62 -3.01 -11.87
C ASP A 43 -5.41 -3.53 -11.07
N ALA A 44 -5.66 -4.31 -10.01
CA ALA A 44 -4.60 -4.86 -9.17
C ALA A 44 -3.60 -5.73 -9.97
N ARG A 45 -4.00 -6.32 -11.10
CA ARG A 45 -3.10 -7.08 -11.99
C ARG A 45 -2.04 -6.20 -12.66
N LEU A 46 -2.31 -4.91 -12.84
CA LEU A 46 -1.34 -3.96 -13.40
C LEU A 46 -0.26 -3.56 -12.39
N VAL A 47 -0.43 -3.86 -11.09
CA VAL A 47 0.59 -3.60 -10.05
C VAL A 47 1.92 -4.27 -10.45
N GLU A 48 1.87 -5.48 -10.99
CA GLU A 48 3.06 -6.27 -11.34
C GLU A 48 3.90 -5.65 -12.45
N LEU A 49 3.30 -4.76 -13.26
CA LEU A 49 3.98 -4.05 -14.35
C LEU A 49 4.48 -2.67 -13.93
N LEU A 50 4.13 -2.22 -12.73
CA LEU A 50 4.51 -0.91 -12.21
C LEU A 50 5.68 -1.05 -11.25
N TRP A 51 6.59 -0.08 -11.31
CA TRP A 51 7.54 0.09 -10.23
C TRP A 51 6.79 0.55 -8.97
N VAL A 52 7.01 -0.16 -7.87
CA VAL A 52 6.47 0.12 -6.54
C VAL A 52 7.64 0.18 -5.56
N PRO A 53 7.66 1.12 -4.60
CA PRO A 53 8.73 1.18 -3.61
C PRO A 53 8.74 -0.05 -2.69
N ASP A 54 9.92 -0.67 -2.51
CA ASP A 54 10.14 -1.82 -1.63
C ASP A 54 10.07 -1.41 -0.15
N THR A 55 8.86 -1.24 0.36
CA THR A 55 8.61 -0.71 1.71
C THR A 55 8.47 -1.84 2.71
N TYR A 56 9.24 -1.77 3.80
CA TYR A 56 9.22 -2.76 4.87
C TYR A 56 9.20 -2.10 6.26
N ILE A 57 8.73 -2.84 7.27
CA ILE A 57 8.73 -2.41 8.67
C ILE A 57 9.91 -3.10 9.36
N VAL A 58 10.90 -2.33 9.80
CA VAL A 58 12.18 -2.85 10.30
C VAL A 58 12.01 -3.85 11.45
N GLU A 59 11.16 -3.55 12.42
CA GLU A 59 10.98 -4.34 13.64
C GLU A 59 9.79 -5.30 13.55
N SER A 60 9.28 -5.61 12.35
CA SER A 60 8.20 -6.59 12.23
C SER A 60 8.74 -8.00 12.43
N LYS A 61 8.36 -8.67 13.54
CA LYS A 61 8.65 -10.10 13.72
C LYS A 61 7.99 -10.96 12.63
N ARG A 62 6.75 -10.63 12.27
CA ARG A 62 5.98 -11.22 11.16
C ARG A 62 5.02 -10.18 10.60
N SER A 63 4.87 -10.12 9.29
CA SER A 63 3.91 -9.24 8.61
C SER A 63 3.18 -10.02 7.52
N PHE A 64 1.86 -9.87 7.46
CA PHE A 64 1.02 -10.47 6.43
C PHE A 64 0.24 -9.37 5.73
N LEU A 65 0.23 -9.40 4.40
CA LEU A 65 -0.75 -8.63 3.63
C LEU A 65 -2.07 -9.42 3.67
N HIS A 66 -3.21 -8.73 3.86
CA HIS A 66 -4.51 -9.39 3.91
C HIS A 66 -4.92 -9.87 2.50
N ASP A 67 -4.68 -11.15 2.19
CA ASP A 67 -4.98 -11.80 0.89
C ASP A 67 -6.45 -12.26 0.74
N VAL A 68 -7.39 -11.70 1.49
CA VAL A 68 -8.78 -12.17 1.43
C VAL A 68 -9.49 -11.59 0.19
N THR A 69 -9.64 -12.48 -0.80
CA THR A 69 -10.51 -12.53 -2.00
C THR A 69 -10.20 -11.67 -3.23
N VAL A 70 -9.57 -10.50 -3.09
CA VAL A 70 -8.85 -9.77 -4.16
C VAL A 70 -7.79 -8.98 -3.44
N GLY A 71 -6.51 -9.02 -3.85
CA GLY A 71 -5.45 -8.26 -3.18
C GLY A 71 -5.92 -6.82 -3.00
N ASN A 72 -6.12 -6.38 -1.75
CA ASN A 72 -6.76 -5.10 -1.40
C ASN A 72 -5.82 -3.93 -1.69
N ARG A 73 -5.48 -3.77 -2.98
CA ARG A 73 -4.56 -2.79 -3.52
C ARG A 73 -5.37 -1.86 -4.40
N LEU A 74 -5.47 -0.60 -3.98
CA LEU A 74 -6.01 0.46 -4.84
C LEU A 74 -4.84 1.23 -5.42
N ILE A 75 -4.77 1.27 -6.76
CA ILE A 75 -3.85 2.16 -7.47
C ILE A 75 -4.66 3.21 -8.19
N ARG A 76 -4.29 4.48 -7.99
CA ARG A 76 -4.82 5.59 -8.77
C ARG A 76 -3.67 6.39 -9.39
N LEU A 77 -3.65 6.46 -10.71
CA LEU A 77 -2.69 7.24 -11.49
C LEU A 77 -3.32 8.57 -11.91
N PHE A 78 -2.62 9.67 -11.66
CA PHE A 78 -2.99 11.03 -12.08
C PHE A 78 -2.19 11.41 -13.33
N SER A 79 -2.73 12.33 -14.15
CA SER A 79 -2.12 12.72 -15.43
C SER A 79 -0.72 13.33 -15.32
N ASN A 80 -0.40 13.92 -14.16
CA ASN A 80 0.93 14.43 -13.85
C ASN A 80 1.94 13.35 -13.44
N GLY A 81 1.62 12.06 -13.62
CA GLY A 81 2.48 10.93 -13.23
C GLY A 81 2.47 10.62 -11.73
N THR A 82 1.64 11.31 -10.93
CA THR A 82 1.47 10.94 -9.52
C THR A 82 0.72 9.62 -9.40
N ILE A 83 1.22 8.72 -8.57
CA ILE A 83 0.57 7.47 -8.19
C ILE A 83 0.14 7.55 -6.73
N LEU A 84 -1.10 7.16 -6.45
CA LEU A 84 -1.59 6.82 -5.12
C LEU A 84 -1.72 5.30 -5.04
N TYR A 85 -1.03 4.69 -4.08
CA TYR A 85 -1.05 3.27 -3.79
C TYR A 85 -1.59 3.06 -2.38
N ALA A 86 -2.67 2.31 -2.22
CA ALA A 86 -3.26 2.02 -0.92
C ALA A 86 -3.31 0.52 -0.69
N LEU A 87 -2.80 0.10 0.48
CA LEU A 87 -2.80 -1.25 1.00
C LEU A 87 -3.69 -1.34 2.24
N ARG A 88 -4.30 -2.52 2.39
CA ARG A 88 -4.95 -2.97 3.61
C ARG A 88 -4.26 -4.23 4.12
#